data_AF-A0A537H921-F1
#
_entry.id   AF-A0A537H921-F1
#
_cell.length_a   1.000
_cell.length_b   1.000
_cell.length_c   1.000
_cell.angle_alpha   90.00
_cell.angle_beta   90.00
_cell.angle_gamma   90.00
#
_symmetry.space_group_name_H-M   'P 1'
#
loop_
_entity.id
_entity.type
_entity.pdbx_description
1 polymer ?
#
loop_
_entity_poly.entity_id
_entity_poly.type
_entity_poly.pdbx_seq_one_letter_code
_entity_poly.pdbx_strand_id
1 'polypeptide(L)'
;MAADNPMAYLLEVGLRKVERERPEMASDSKYAELKRQLLRDAEEHFREIQATYATVLKTQCHCGGQLEPVDHDFGRSGGVIYDSVIAKCRSCGSSQSFQFPKEGFISEARSALALREYLQHTYGVDYVGMALSDLQSRSASRV
;
A
#
# COMPACT_ATOMS: atom_id res chain seq x y z
N MET A 1 -7.35 -14.94 4.97
CA MET A 1 -6.71 -13.78 5.61
C MET A 1 -6.19 -12.78 4.59
N ALA A 2 -5.52 -13.17 3.49
CA ALA A 2 -5.12 -12.21 2.44
C ALA A 2 -6.27 -11.61 1.61
N ALA A 3 -7.47 -12.22 1.61
CA ALA A 3 -8.59 -11.78 0.77
C ALA A 3 -9.21 -10.42 1.18
N ASP A 4 -9.06 -10.01 2.43
CA ASP A 4 -9.68 -8.79 2.97
C ASP A 4 -8.76 -7.57 2.87
N ASN A 5 -7.46 -7.79 2.62
CA ASN A 5 -6.46 -6.75 2.39
C ASN A 5 -6.02 -6.78 0.91
N PRO A 6 -6.53 -5.88 0.07
CA PRO A 6 -6.19 -5.86 -1.36
C PRO A 6 -4.69 -5.63 -1.61
N MET A 7 -3.97 -4.94 -0.71
CA MET A 7 -2.53 -4.71 -0.84
C MET A 7 -1.75 -6.01 -0.65
N ALA A 8 -1.99 -6.70 0.47
CA ALA A 8 -1.37 -8.00 0.73
C ALA A 8 -1.70 -9.02 -0.36
N TYR A 9 -2.94 -9.05 -0.85
CA TYR A 9 -3.34 -9.90 -1.98
C TYR A 9 -2.51 -9.63 -3.24
N LEU A 10 -2.37 -8.36 -3.65
CA LEU A 10 -1.60 -8.01 -4.85
C LEU A 10 -0.13 -8.38 -4.72
N LEU A 11 0.47 -8.16 -3.55
CA LEU A 11 1.85 -8.56 -3.26
C LEU A 11 2.02 -10.08 -3.35
N GLU A 12 1.12 -10.86 -2.74
CA GLU A 12 1.17 -12.32 -2.85
C GLU A 12 1.03 -12.81 -4.29
N VAL A 13 0.13 -12.22 -5.08
CA VAL A 13 -0.06 -12.61 -6.48
C VAL A 13 1.20 -12.34 -7.30
N GLY A 14 1.84 -11.17 -7.11
CA GLY A 14 3.11 -10.85 -7.79
C GLY A 14 4.22 -11.82 -7.41
N LEU A 15 4.40 -12.08 -6.12
CA LEU A 15 5.44 -12.98 -5.62
C LEU A 15 5.22 -14.44 -6.05
N ARG A 16 3.97 -14.91 -6.15
CA ARG A 16 3.67 -16.25 -6.67
C ARG A 16 4.12 -16.45 -8.10
N LYS A 17 4.19 -15.40 -8.92
CA LYS A 17 4.74 -15.50 -10.28
C LYS A 17 6.24 -15.76 -10.24
N VAL A 18 6.97 -14.99 -9.43
CA VAL A 18 8.41 -15.18 -9.20
C VAL A 18 8.70 -16.60 -8.70
N GLU A 19 7.93 -17.07 -7.73
CA GLU A 19 8.06 -18.43 -7.16
C GLU A 19 7.84 -19.55 -8.19
N ARG A 20 7.03 -19.31 -9.24
CA ARG A 20 6.85 -20.27 -10.35
C ARG A 20 8.03 -20.28 -11.30
N GLU A 21 8.69 -19.14 -11.51
CA GLU A 21 9.84 -18.99 -12.41
C GLU A 21 11.17 -19.37 -11.74
N ARG A 22 11.19 -19.39 -10.40
CA ARG A 22 12.34 -19.73 -9.55
C ARG A 22 11.91 -20.67 -8.41
N PRO A 23 11.60 -21.95 -8.70
CA PRO A 23 11.11 -22.89 -7.69
C PRO A 23 12.07 -23.12 -6.52
N GLU A 24 13.38 -22.92 -6.72
CA GLU A 24 14.42 -23.02 -5.69
C GLU A 24 14.16 -22.09 -4.48
N MET A 25 13.47 -20.97 -4.72
CA MET A 25 13.11 -19.99 -3.69
C MET A 25 12.13 -20.54 -2.64
N ALA A 26 11.37 -21.58 -2.97
CA ALA A 26 10.41 -22.18 -2.04
C ALA A 26 11.09 -22.74 -0.78
N SER A 27 12.37 -23.09 -0.88
CA SER A 27 13.18 -23.61 0.22
C SER A 27 14.06 -22.57 0.91
N ASP A 28 14.07 -21.34 0.41
CA ASP A 28 14.90 -20.26 0.92
C ASP A 28 14.25 -19.59 2.15
N SER A 29 14.88 -19.80 3.30
CA SER A 29 14.41 -19.27 4.58
C SER A 29 14.49 -17.74 4.66
N LYS A 30 15.46 -17.11 3.99
CA LYS A 30 15.64 -15.65 3.98
C LYS A 30 14.58 -15.00 3.10
N TYR A 31 14.31 -15.56 1.93
CA TYR A 31 13.18 -15.15 1.10
C TYR A 31 11.85 -15.26 1.85
N ALA A 32 11.60 -16.41 2.50
CA ALA A 32 10.38 -16.63 3.26
C ALA A 32 10.23 -15.68 4.46
N GLU A 33 11.33 -15.27 5.09
CA GLU A 33 11.34 -14.25 6.14
C GLU A 33 10.96 -12.87 5.57
N LEU A 34 11.63 -12.42 4.51
CA LEU A 34 11.39 -11.12 3.88
C LEU A 34 9.97 -11.01 3.32
N LYS A 35 9.48 -12.06 2.65
CA LYS A 35 8.09 -12.14 2.18
C LYS A 35 7.10 -11.99 3.34
N ARG A 36 7.30 -12.72 4.45
CA ARG A 36 6.42 -12.62 5.62
C ARG A 36 6.46 -11.25 6.27
N GLN A 37 7.63 -10.60 6.32
CA GLN A 37 7.77 -9.25 6.85
C GLN A 37 6.99 -8.25 5.99
N LEU A 38 7.19 -8.27 4.66
CA LEU A 38 6.46 -7.41 3.73
C LEU A 38 4.93 -7.58 3.86
N LEU A 39 4.43 -8.82 3.95
CA LEU A 39 2.99 -9.06 4.10
C LEU A 39 2.43 -8.56 5.44
N ARG A 40 3.23 -8.58 6.52
CA ARG A 40 2.83 -7.98 7.81
C ARG A 40 2.77 -6.46 7.73
N ASP A 41 3.77 -5.84 7.11
CA ASP A 41 3.84 -4.38 7.02
C ASP A 41 2.75 -3.82 6.09
N ALA A 42 2.41 -4.54 5.01
CA ALA A 42 1.27 -4.23 4.17
C ALA A 42 -0.08 -4.36 4.90
N GLU A 43 -0.17 -5.26 5.88
CA GLU A 43 -1.34 -5.39 6.75
C GLU A 43 -1.47 -4.24 7.74
N GLU A 44 -0.36 -3.82 8.34
CA GLU A 44 -0.33 -2.64 9.20
C GLU A 44 -0.71 -1.37 8.43
N HIS A 45 -0.09 -1.14 7.28
CA HIS A 45 -0.41 0.01 6.45
C HIS A 45 -1.87 0.02 5.98
N PHE A 46 -2.44 -1.14 5.61
CA PHE A 46 -3.85 -1.20 5.24
C PHE A 46 -4.78 -0.81 6.40
N ARG A 47 -4.46 -1.22 7.64
CA ARG A 47 -5.22 -0.80 8.82
C ARG A 47 -5.12 0.70 9.08
N GLU A 48 -3.96 1.31 8.85
CA GLU A 48 -3.80 2.77 8.93
C GLU A 48 -4.72 3.48 7.93
N ILE A 49 -4.78 2.98 6.68
CA ILE A 49 -5.71 3.51 5.66
C ILE A 49 -7.15 3.38 6.13
N GLN A 50 -7.56 2.20 6.62
CA GLN A 50 -8.92 2.00 7.14
C GLN A 50 -9.24 2.94 8.30
N ALA A 51 -8.31 3.15 9.22
CA ALA A 51 -8.48 4.05 10.36
C ALA A 51 -8.61 5.52 9.92
N THR A 52 -7.81 5.95 8.94
CA THR A 52 -7.90 7.26 8.29
C THR A 52 -9.30 7.50 7.73
N TYR A 53 -9.80 6.59 6.88
CA TYR A 53 -11.13 6.73 6.27
C TYR A 53 -12.25 6.67 7.30
N ALA A 54 -12.16 5.76 8.28
CA ALA A 54 -13.14 5.65 9.34
C ALA A 54 -13.23 6.92 10.20
N THR A 55 -12.10 7.61 10.42
CA THR A 55 -12.06 8.89 11.11
C THR A 55 -12.84 9.94 10.32
N VAL A 56 -12.50 10.13 9.04
CA VAL A 56 -13.13 11.14 8.19
C VAL A 56 -14.65 10.93 8.09
N LEU A 57 -15.10 9.69 7.87
CA LEU A 57 -16.52 9.38 7.72
C LEU A 57 -17.34 9.56 9.01
N LYS A 58 -16.68 9.50 10.18
CA LYS A 58 -17.32 9.75 11.49
C LYS A 58 -17.31 11.23 11.89
N THR A 59 -16.47 12.05 11.27
CA THR A 59 -16.41 13.49 11.53
C THR A 59 -17.54 14.22 10.80
N GLN A 60 -18.28 15.05 11.54
CA GLN A 60 -19.29 15.94 10.95
C GLN A 60 -18.66 17.25 10.50
N CYS A 61 -19.22 17.82 9.44
CA CYS A 61 -18.94 19.19 9.04
C CYS A 61 -19.46 20.16 10.11
N HIS A 62 -18.86 21.37 10.18
CA HIS A 62 -19.35 22.45 11.04
C HIS A 62 -20.83 22.81 10.81
N CYS A 63 -21.38 22.52 9.63
CA CYS A 63 -22.79 22.72 9.31
C CYS A 63 -23.69 21.52 9.69
N GLY A 64 -23.16 20.50 10.36
CA GLY A 64 -23.84 19.24 10.69
C GLY A 64 -23.92 18.22 9.54
N GLY A 65 -23.40 18.55 8.35
CA GLY A 65 -23.42 17.65 7.19
C GLY A 65 -22.33 16.58 7.22
N GLN A 66 -22.54 15.48 6.50
CA GLN A 66 -21.56 14.39 6.40
C GLN A 66 -20.35 14.78 5.52
N LEU A 67 -19.15 14.43 5.96
CA LEU A 67 -17.91 14.57 5.19
C LEU A 67 -17.62 13.31 4.37
N GLU A 68 -17.06 13.51 3.19
CA GLU A 68 -16.57 12.44 2.33
C GLU A 68 -15.13 12.69 1.89
N PRO A 69 -14.23 11.69 1.97
CA PRO A 69 -12.91 11.77 1.35
C PRO A 69 -13.06 11.98 -0.16
N VAL A 70 -12.38 12.99 -0.71
CA VAL A 70 -12.39 13.28 -2.15
C VAL A 70 -10.99 13.32 -2.75
N ASP A 71 -9.97 13.58 -1.95
CA ASP A 71 -8.58 13.67 -2.41
C ASP A 71 -7.60 13.33 -1.28
N HIS A 72 -6.36 13.00 -1.67
CA HIS A 72 -5.26 12.64 -0.79
C HIS A 72 -3.97 13.35 -1.24
N ASP A 73 -3.22 13.89 -0.30
CA ASP A 73 -1.89 14.43 -0.55
C ASP A 73 -0.88 13.90 0.49
N PHE A 74 0.24 13.35 0.01
CA PHE A 74 1.30 12.84 0.87
C PHE A 74 2.35 13.94 1.10
N GLY A 75 2.51 14.31 2.36
CA GLY A 75 3.46 15.33 2.78
C GLY A 75 4.51 14.80 3.74
N ARG A 76 5.56 15.59 3.95
CA ARG A 76 6.58 15.33 4.97
C ARG A 76 6.77 16.56 5.85
N SER A 77 6.71 16.39 7.16
CA SER A 77 7.02 17.44 8.13
C SER A 77 7.80 16.86 9.30
N GLY A 78 8.91 17.50 9.68
CA GLY A 78 9.71 17.09 10.86
C GLY A 78 10.23 15.65 10.84
N GLY A 79 10.35 15.02 9.65
CA GLY A 79 10.76 13.62 9.51
C GLY A 79 9.61 12.60 9.50
N VAL A 80 8.37 13.03 9.77
CA VAL A 80 7.17 12.19 9.70
C VAL A 80 6.51 12.37 8.33
N ILE A 81 6.07 11.26 7.74
CA ILE A 81 5.24 11.26 6.53
C ILE A 81 3.78 11.29 6.95
N TYR A 82 3.01 12.17 6.33
CA TYR A 82 1.59 12.32 6.58
C TYR A 82 0.80 12.07 5.30
N ASP A 83 -0.36 11.45 5.45
CA ASP A 83 -1.43 11.43 4.46
C ASP A 83 -2.44 12.50 4.85
N SER A 84 -2.53 13.51 4.00
CA SER A 84 -3.49 14.61 4.13
C SER A 84 -4.74 14.24 3.35
N VAL A 85 -5.79 13.85 4.05
CA VAL A 85 -7.08 13.56 3.43
C VAL A 85 -7.90 14.82 3.33
N ILE A 86 -8.24 15.21 2.11
CA ILE A 86 -9.17 16.31 1.84
C ILE A 86 -10.57 15.70 1.78
N ALA A 87 -11.43 16.15 2.69
CA ALA A 87 -12.82 15.74 2.75
C ALA A 87 -13.74 16.90 2.37
N LYS A 88 -14.81 16.61 1.62
CA LYS A 88 -15.83 17.59 1.22
C LYS A 88 -17.16 17.30 1.90
N CYS A 89 -17.82 18.33 2.41
CA CYS A 89 -19.14 18.19 2.99
C CYS A 89 -20.20 18.03 1.90
N ARG A 90 -21.03 16.98 1.99
CA ARG A 90 -22.16 16.77 1.06
C ARG A 90 -23.22 17.86 1.12
N SER A 91 -23.40 18.50 2.27
CA SER A 91 -24.50 19.45 2.50
C SER A 91 -24.16 20.89 2.09
N CYS A 92 -23.00 21.41 2.52
CA CYS A 92 -22.61 22.80 2.25
C CYS A 92 -21.43 22.92 1.27
N GLY A 93 -20.82 21.81 0.85
CA GLY A 93 -19.71 21.81 -0.10
C GLY A 93 -18.37 22.28 0.46
N SER A 94 -18.26 22.61 1.76
CA SER A 94 -17.01 23.03 2.37
C SER A 94 -15.99 21.89 2.43
N SER A 95 -14.71 22.23 2.29
CA SER A 95 -13.60 21.28 2.38
C SER A 95 -12.94 21.35 3.74
N GLN A 96 -12.48 20.20 4.24
CA GLN A 96 -11.69 20.06 5.46
C GLN A 96 -10.51 19.14 5.19
N SER A 97 -9.38 19.39 5.86
CA SER A 97 -8.17 18.58 5.70
C SER A 97 -7.83 17.89 7.01
N PHE A 98 -7.46 16.61 6.92
CA PHE A 98 -7.08 15.78 8.04
C PHE A 98 -5.68 15.22 7.79
N GLN A 99 -4.78 15.31 8.77
CA GLN A 99 -3.43 14.79 8.65
C GLN A 99 -3.28 13.53 9.50
N PHE A 100 -2.88 12.44 8.87
CA PHE A 100 -2.64 11.16 9.54
C PHE A 100 -1.17 10.76 9.38
N PRO A 101 -0.43 10.49 10.46
CA PRO A 101 0.91 9.91 10.36
C PRO A 101 0.84 8.55 9.63
N LYS A 102 1.85 8.24 8.81
CA LYS A 102 1.92 7.00 8.04
C LYS A 102 3.21 6.24 8.34
N GLU A 103 3.28 5.63 9.52
CA GLU A 103 4.42 4.81 9.92
C GLU A 103 4.39 3.45 9.18
N GLY A 104 3.22 2.85 9.04
CA GLY A 104 2.98 1.62 8.29
C GLY A 104 3.40 1.73 6.82
N PHE A 105 3.11 2.85 6.16
CA PHE A 105 3.60 3.12 4.79
C PHE A 105 5.13 3.02 4.69
N ILE A 106 5.85 3.60 5.65
CA ILE A 106 7.31 3.60 5.67
C ILE A 106 7.83 2.17 5.90
N SER A 107 7.22 1.42 6.83
CA SER A 107 7.57 0.03 7.10
C SER A 107 7.37 -0.85 5.86
N GLU A 108 6.22 -0.73 5.19
CA GLU A 108 5.93 -1.48 3.96
C GLU A 108 6.95 -1.14 2.86
N ALA A 109 7.21 0.15 2.63
CA ALA A 109 8.17 0.59 1.61
C ALA A 109 9.58 0.02 1.86
N ARG A 110 10.04 0.02 3.11
CA ARG A 110 11.34 -0.57 3.49
C ARG A 110 11.38 -2.07 3.25
N SER A 111 10.34 -2.79 3.65
CA SER A 111 10.26 -4.24 3.45
C SER A 111 10.16 -4.62 1.98
N ALA A 112 9.47 -3.81 1.16
CA ALA A 112 9.40 -4.00 -0.28
C ALA A 112 10.76 -3.81 -0.94
N LEU A 113 11.52 -2.77 -0.54
CA LEU A 113 12.88 -2.52 -1.02
C LEU A 113 13.83 -3.66 -0.64
N ALA A 114 13.78 -4.11 0.63
CA ALA A 114 14.62 -5.21 1.10
C ALA A 114 14.36 -6.51 0.35
N LEU A 115 13.09 -6.85 0.10
CA LEU A 115 12.74 -8.03 -0.69
C LEU A 115 13.20 -7.88 -2.14
N ARG A 116 12.95 -6.73 -2.79
CA ARG A 116 13.41 -6.45 -4.15
C ARG A 116 14.92 -6.63 -4.29
N GLU A 117 15.69 -6.04 -3.38
CA GLU A 117 17.15 -6.11 -3.41
C GLU A 117 17.63 -7.55 -3.24
N TYR A 118 17.01 -8.30 -2.33
CA TYR A 118 17.31 -9.72 -2.16
C TYR A 118 17.05 -10.54 -3.44
N LEU A 119 15.89 -10.35 -4.07
CA LEU A 119 15.53 -11.02 -5.32
C LEU A 119 16.53 -10.71 -6.44
N GLN A 120 16.92 -9.45 -6.58
CA GLN A 120 17.88 -9.03 -7.58
C GLN A 120 19.28 -9.60 -7.32
N HIS A 121 19.76 -9.55 -6.08
CA HIS A 121 21.13 -9.97 -5.74
C HIS A 121 21.29 -11.49 -5.71
N THR A 122 20.30 -12.23 -5.23
CA THR A 122 20.40 -13.68 -5.05
C THR A 122 19.96 -14.46 -6.29
N TYR A 123 18.91 -13.99 -6.98
CA TYR A 123 18.27 -14.74 -8.07
C TYR A 123 18.35 -14.03 -9.43
N GLY A 124 18.92 -12.83 -9.48
CA GLY A 124 18.94 -12.01 -10.70
C GLY A 124 17.56 -11.57 -11.17
N VAL A 125 16.57 -11.56 -10.27
CA VAL A 125 15.17 -11.25 -10.60
C VAL A 125 14.93 -9.74 -10.47
N ASP A 126 14.65 -9.08 -11.59
CA ASP A 126 14.17 -7.69 -11.62
C ASP A 126 12.66 -7.64 -11.37
N TYR A 127 12.29 -7.74 -10.10
CA TYR A 127 10.89 -7.73 -9.67
C TYR A 127 10.16 -6.43 -10.06
N VAL A 128 10.85 -5.29 -10.08
CA VAL A 128 10.23 -4.00 -10.42
C VAL A 128 9.91 -3.95 -11.91
N GLY A 129 10.86 -4.34 -12.76
CA GLY A 129 10.63 -4.44 -14.21
C GLY A 129 9.49 -5.39 -14.55
N MET A 130 9.42 -6.54 -13.88
CA MET A 130 8.31 -7.50 -14.04
C MET A 130 6.97 -6.90 -13.62
N ALA A 131 6.89 -6.29 -12.44
CA ALA A 131 5.67 -5.69 -11.94
C ALA A 131 5.18 -4.52 -12.81
N LEU A 132 6.09 -3.66 -13.30
CA LEU A 132 5.74 -2.57 -14.20
C LEU A 132 5.24 -3.08 -15.57
N SER A 133 5.87 -4.11 -16.12
CA SER A 133 5.44 -4.73 -17.38
C SER A 133 4.06 -5.37 -17.26
N ASP A 134 3.78 -6.01 -16.11
CA ASP A 134 2.46 -6.53 -15.78
C ASP A 134 1.38 -5.44 -15.67
N LEU A 135 1.71 -4.30 -15.06
CA LEU A 135 0.78 -3.16 -14.95
C LEU A 135 0.49 -2.55 -16.33
N GLN A 136 1.51 -2.40 -17.17
CA GLN A 136 1.39 -1.86 -18.52
C GLN A 136 0.62 -2.79 -19.47
N SER A 137 0.84 -4.11 -19.40
CA SER A 137 0.09 -5.06 -20.22
C SER A 137 -1.39 -5.11 -19.85
N ARG A 138 -1.73 -4.93 -18.57
CA ARG A 138 -3.12 -4.84 -18.08
C ARG A 138 -3.80 -3.53 -18.46
N SER A 139 -3.08 -2.41 -18.51
CA SER A 139 -3.64 -1.14 -18.99
C SER A 139 -3.84 -1.14 -20.51
N ALA A 140 -2.95 -1.81 -21.27
CA ALA A 140 -3.10 -1.99 -22.71
C ALA A 140 -4.22 -2.96 -23.11
N SER A 141 -4.57 -3.92 -22.25
CA SER A 141 -5.67 -4.87 -22.47
C SER A 141 -7.07 -4.30 -22.20
N ARG A 142 -7.19 -2.99 -21.92
CA ARG A 142 -8.47 -2.28 -21.74
C ARG A 142 -8.88 -1.46 -22.98
N VAL A 143 -8.41 -1.84 -24.18
CA VAL A 143 -8.92 -1.34 -25.47
C VAL A 143 -9.85 -2.38 -26.08
#